data_AF-A0A2W5YS35-F1
#
_entry.id   AF-A0A2W5YS35-F1
#
_cell.length_a   1.000
_cell.length_b   1.000
_cell.length_c   1.000
_cell.angle_alpha   90.00
_cell.angle_beta   90.00
_cell.angle_gamma   90.00
#
_symmetry.space_group_name_H-M   'P 1'
#
loop_
_entity.id
_entity.type
_entity.pdbx_description
1 polymer ?
#
loop_
_entity_poly.entity_id
_entity_poly.type
_entity_poly.pdbx_seq_one_letter_code
_entity_poly.pdbx_strand_id
1 'polypeptide(L)'
;MIEHLGMMMGLQQRFRLAALLLGYAKAGYESTGSLMEFTEQSEHDRLMELLQRELDPDQLASAIAEGRALDDEQAVAEARAALHPVS
;
A
#
# COMPACT_ATOMS: atom_id res chain seq x y z
N MET A 1 -7.68 -3.24 6.98
CA MET A 1 -8.51 -3.48 5.75
C MET A 1 -7.81 -3.00 4.48
N ILE A 2 -7.18 -1.81 4.45
CA ILE A 2 -6.44 -1.32 3.27
C ILE A 2 -5.05 -1.98 3.11
N GLU A 3 -4.37 -2.36 4.19
CA GLU A 3 -3.10 -3.12 4.09
C GLU A 3 -3.29 -4.51 3.50
N HIS A 4 -4.38 -5.18 3.87
CA HIS A 4 -4.75 -6.46 3.27
C HIS A 4 -4.98 -6.32 1.75
N LEU A 5 -5.56 -5.20 1.30
CA LEU A 5 -5.69 -4.87 -0.13
C LEU A 5 -4.33 -4.56 -0.76
N GLY A 6 -3.45 -3.82 -0.09
CA GLY A 6 -2.06 -3.59 -0.52
C GLY A 6 -1.28 -4.88 -0.72
N MET A 7 -1.43 -5.84 0.21
CA MET A 7 -0.83 -7.16 0.11
C MET A 7 -1.41 -7.97 -1.06
N MET A 8 -2.73 -7.99 -1.24
CA MET A 8 -3.34 -8.65 -2.40
C MET A 8 -2.85 -8.07 -3.73
N MET A 9 -2.62 -6.75 -3.80
CA MET A 9 -2.08 -6.12 -5.00
C MET A 9 -0.62 -6.50 -5.27
N GLY A 10 0.19 -6.65 -4.22
CA GLY A 10 1.54 -7.21 -4.33
C GLY A 10 1.54 -8.62 -4.90
N LEU A 11 0.60 -9.47 -4.45
CA LEU A 11 0.42 -10.84 -4.96
C LEU A 11 -0.05 -10.89 -6.43
N GLN A 12 -0.73 -9.85 -6.91
CA GLN A 12 -1.14 -9.69 -8.30
C GLN A 12 -0.08 -9.01 -9.19
N GLN A 13 1.15 -8.84 -8.70
CA GLN A 13 2.25 -8.12 -9.36
C GLN A 13 1.94 -6.64 -9.66
N ARG A 14 0.98 -6.05 -8.94
CA ARG A 14 0.62 -4.63 -9.06
C ARG A 14 1.43 -3.79 -8.07
N PHE A 15 2.76 -3.87 -8.20
CA PHE A 15 3.69 -3.39 -7.18
C PHE A 15 3.59 -1.88 -6.91
N ARG A 16 3.45 -1.05 -7.95
CA ARG A 16 3.27 0.41 -7.76
C ARG A 16 2.03 0.74 -6.93
N LEU A 17 0.92 0.06 -7.20
CA LEU A 17 -0.33 0.26 -6.48
C LEU A 17 -0.25 -0.25 -5.05
N ALA A 18 0.41 -1.38 -4.83
CA ALA A 18 0.68 -1.88 -3.49
C ALA A 18 1.54 -0.89 -2.68
N ALA A 19 2.57 -0.27 -3.27
CA ALA A 19 3.38 0.78 -2.64
C ALA A 19 2.56 2.04 -2.31
N LEU A 20 1.62 2.42 -3.18
CA LEU A 20 0.73 3.56 -2.97
C LEU A 20 -0.27 3.31 -1.83
N LEU A 21 -0.91 2.14 -1.78
CA LEU A 21 -1.80 1.78 -0.67
C LEU A 21 -1.04 1.64 0.67
N LEU A 22 0.22 1.21 0.61
CA LEU A 22 1.10 1.14 1.78
C LEU A 22 1.43 2.52 2.34
N GLY A 23 1.70 3.49 1.46
CA GLY A 23 1.90 4.88 1.84
C GLY A 23 0.68 5.47 2.55
N TYR A 24 -0.51 5.23 2.00
CA TYR A 24 -1.76 5.66 2.63
C TYR A 24 -1.97 5.02 4.01
N ALA A 25 -1.81 3.70 4.12
CA ALA A 25 -1.99 2.99 5.39
C ALA A 25 -1.05 3.54 6.48
N LYS A 26 0.23 3.76 6.13
CA LYS A 26 1.22 4.32 7.04
C LYS A 26 0.83 5.71 7.56
N ALA A 27 0.28 6.58 6.71
CA ALA A 27 -0.23 7.90 7.12
C ALA A 27 -1.43 7.78 8.09
N GLY A 28 -2.28 6.77 7.91
CA GLY A 28 -3.37 6.45 8.84
C GLY A 28 -2.89 6.06 10.24
N TYR A 29 -1.87 5.20 10.34
CA TYR A 29 -1.27 4.84 11.64
C TYR A 29 -0.62 6.04 12.32
N GLU A 30 0.15 6.83 11.57
CA GLU A 30 0.82 8.03 12.10
C GLU A 30 -0.18 9.09 12.60
N SER A 31 -1.29 9.30 11.90
CA SER A 31 -2.30 10.31 12.27
C SER A 31 -3.18 9.90 13.46
N THR A 32 -3.44 8.61 13.63
CA THR A 32 -4.26 8.09 14.75
C THR A 32 -3.44 7.79 16.00
N GLY A 33 -2.10 7.76 15.89
CA GLY A 33 -1.20 7.36 16.98
C GLY A 33 -1.34 5.87 17.33
N SER A 34 -1.99 5.09 16.48
CA SER A 34 -2.19 3.65 16.68
C SER A 34 -0.89 2.91 16.37
N LEU A 35 -0.53 1.95 17.21
CA LEU A 35 0.54 1.02 16.91
C LEU A 35 -0.02 -0.08 15.99
N MET A 36 0.75 -0.43 14.96
CA MET A 36 0.46 -1.58 14.10
C MET A 36 0.54 -2.86 14.95
N GLU A 37 -0.45 -3.74 14.82
CA GLU A 37 -0.44 -5.00 15.57
C GLU A 37 0.70 -5.91 15.07
N PHE A 38 1.21 -6.82 15.92
CA PHE A 38 2.36 -7.66 15.57
C PHE A 38 2.15 -8.48 14.28
N THR A 39 0.93 -8.96 14.05
CA THR A 39 0.57 -9.68 12.81
C THR A 39 0.54 -8.76 11.60
N GLU A 40 0.07 -7.52 11.77
CA GLU A 40 0.08 -6.48 10.72
C GLU A 40 1.52 -6.05 10.39
N GLN A 41 2.40 -6.00 11.40
CA GLN A 41 3.82 -5.67 11.23
C GLN A 41 4.56 -6.71 10.37
N SER A 42 4.34 -8.01 10.63
CA SER A 42 4.98 -9.06 9.83
C SER A 42 4.47 -9.08 8.39
N GLU A 43 3.20 -8.75 8.16
CA GLU A 43 2.63 -8.60 6.83
C GLU A 43 3.19 -7.38 6.09
N HIS A 44 3.33 -6.25 6.81
CA HIS A 44 3.95 -5.03 6.32
C HIS A 44 5.40 -5.25 5.86
N ASP A 45 6.21 -5.90 6.71
CA ASP A 45 7.63 -6.13 6.42
C ASP A 45 7.81 -7.00 5.16
N ARG A 46 7.01 -8.07 5.02
CA ARG A 46 7.02 -8.92 3.81
C ARG A 46 6.61 -8.15 2.55
N LEU A 47 5.62 -7.28 2.66
CA LEU A 47 5.19 -6.45 1.54
C LEU A 47 6.30 -5.46 1.16
N MET A 48 6.94 -4.82 2.14
CA MET A 48 8.07 -3.92 1.90
C MET A 48 9.25 -4.61 1.23
N GLU A 49 9.63 -5.81 1.69
CA GLU A 49 10.69 -6.61 1.06
C GLU A 49 10.35 -6.94 -0.39
N LEU A 50 9.10 -7.35 -0.68
CA LEU A 50 8.64 -7.61 -2.03
C LEU A 50 8.73 -6.35 -2.89
N LEU A 51 8.25 -5.21 -2.40
CA LEU A 51 8.26 -3.95 -3.15
C LEU A 51 9.67 -3.45 -3.43
N GLN A 52 10.60 -3.57 -2.47
CA GLN A 52 12.01 -3.22 -2.65
C GLN A 52 12.72 -4.10 -3.68
N ARG A 53 12.27 -5.35 -3.85
CA ARG A 53 12.84 -6.26 -4.86
C ARG A 53 12.32 -5.97 -6.27
N GLU A 54 11.05 -5.57 -6.38
CA GLU A 54 10.35 -5.50 -7.67
C GLU A 54 10.24 -4.07 -8.24
N LEU A 55 10.40 -3.03 -7.43
CA LEU A 55 10.41 -1.64 -7.86
C LEU A 55 11.79 -1.03 -7.75
N ASP A 56 12.09 -0.11 -8.67
CA ASP A 56 13.22 0.80 -8.51
C ASP A 56 13.03 1.66 -7.23
N PRO A 57 14.11 1.96 -6.47
CA PRO A 57 14.00 2.73 -5.23
C PRO A 57 13.29 4.08 -5.39
N ASP A 58 13.50 4.80 -6.49
CA ASP A 58 12.85 6.09 -6.72
C ASP A 58 11.36 5.91 -7.03
N GLN A 59 11.00 4.84 -7.75
CA GLN A 59 9.61 4.50 -8.02
C GLN A 59 8.86 4.10 -6.74
N LEU A 60 9.51 3.32 -5.88
CA LEU A 60 8.97 2.93 -4.58
C LEU A 60 8.77 4.16 -3.68
N ALA A 61 9.78 5.01 -3.58
CA ALA A 61 9.72 6.24 -2.80
C ALA A 61 8.62 7.19 -3.30
N SER A 62 8.51 7.39 -4.62
CA SER A 62 7.46 8.21 -5.23
C SER A 62 6.07 7.65 -4.95
N ALA A 63 5.86 6.34 -5.16
CA ALA A 63 4.56 5.73 -4.94
C ALA A 63 4.12 5.79 -3.47
N ILE A 64 5.04 5.58 -2.52
CA ILE A 64 4.75 5.74 -1.10
C ILE A 64 4.39 7.19 -0.77
N ALA A 65 5.14 8.17 -1.31
CA ALA A 65 4.87 9.58 -1.08
C ALA A 65 3.50 10.01 -1.65
N GLU A 66 3.16 9.56 -2.84
CA GLU A 66 1.83 9.74 -3.45
C GLU A 66 0.75 9.13 -2.58
N GLY A 67 0.95 7.89 -2.11
CA GLY A 67 0.02 7.20 -1.21
C GLY A 67 -0.27 7.95 0.08
N ARG A 68 0.76 8.52 0.71
CA ARG A 68 0.61 9.32 1.94
C ARG A 68 -0.22 10.58 1.74
N ALA A 69 -0.35 11.08 0.51
CA ALA A 69 -1.11 12.28 0.18
C ALA A 69 -2.58 11.99 -0.17
N LEU A 70 -2.99 10.72 -0.22
CA LEU A 70 -4.35 10.35 -0.56
C LEU A 70 -5.33 10.59 0.59
N ASP A 71 -6.54 10.99 0.24
CA ASP A 71 -7.70 10.90 1.13
C ASP A 71 -8.39 9.52 1.04
N ASP A 72 -9.31 9.26 1.97
CA ASP A 72 -10.04 7.99 2.07
C ASP A 72 -10.77 7.63 0.76
N GLU A 73 -11.36 8.60 0.07
CA GLU A 73 -12.12 8.37 -1.15
C GLU A 73 -11.20 7.97 -2.32
N GLN A 74 -10.06 8.64 -2.43
CA GLN A 74 -9.03 8.32 -3.41
C GLN A 74 -8.39 6.95 -3.15
N ALA A 75 -8.07 6.63 -1.90
CA ALA A 75 -7.51 5.32 -1.53
C ALA A 75 -8.49 4.17 -1.85
N VAL A 76 -9.79 4.38 -1.58
CA VAL A 76 -10.84 3.42 -1.94
C VAL A 76 -11.01 3.32 -3.46
N ALA A 77 -10.94 4.43 -4.19
CA ALA A 77 -11.04 4.42 -5.65
C ALA A 77 -9.89 3.63 -6.30
N GLU A 78 -8.65 3.85 -5.84
CA GLU A 78 -7.46 3.13 -6.28
C GLU A 78 -7.56 1.62 -5.97
N ALA A 79 -7.99 1.26 -4.75
CA ALA A 79 -8.22 -0.12 -4.39
C ALA A 79 -9.36 -0.79 -5.18
N ARG A 80 -10.42 -0.05 -5.52
CA ARG A 80 -11.56 -0.56 -6.29
C ARG A 80 -11.24 -0.75 -7.77
N ALA A 81 -10.53 0.20 -8.38
CA ALA A 81 -9.95 0.04 -9.72
C ALA A 81 -9.00 -1.17 -9.78
N ALA A 82 -8.50 -1.59 -8.62
CA ALA A 82 -7.67 -2.77 -8.51
C ALA A 82 -8.43 -4.10 -8.59
N LEU A 83 -9.57 -4.18 -7.91
CA LEU A 83 -10.37 -5.41 -7.82
C LEU A 83 -11.21 -5.67 -9.09
N HIS A 84 -11.41 -4.67 -9.94
CA HIS A 84 -12.13 -4.78 -11.21
C HIS A 84 -11.29 -4.21 -12.35
N PRO A 85 -10.42 -5.01 -13.01
CA PRO A 85 -9.87 -4.59 -14.28
C PRO A 85 -11.04 -4.45 -15.26
N VAL A 86 -11.21 -3.25 -15.83
CA VAL A 86 -12.12 -3.05 -16.96
C VAL A 86 -11.66 -4.02 -18.05
N SER A 87 -12.58 -4.89 -18.47
CA SER A 87 -12.37 -5.97 -19.45
C SER A 87 -11.88 -5.47 -20.80
#